data_AF-A0A0F9A9U6-F1
#
_entry.id   AF-A0A0F9A9U6-F1
#
_cell.length_a   1.000
_cell.length_b   1.000
_cell.length_c   1.000
_cell.angle_alpha   90.00
_cell.angle_beta   90.00
_cell.angle_gamma   90.00
#
_symmetry.space_group_name_H-M   'P 1'
#
loop_
_entity.id
_entity.type
_entity.pdbx_description
1 polymer ?
#
loop_
_entity_poly.entity_id
_entity_poly.type
_entity_poly.pdbx_seq_one_letter_code
_entity_poly.pdbx_strand_id
1 'polypeptide(L)'
;SGELLQWQSFVDNVTIHSDIIDYIVTCVRQTRFHPDVHTGASPRTGVKLSRLARALSLIRGDNFVTIDTVKEIFFSTVTHRIIMNDPSLEARGFLEEILRAVPVELRGKKRTRKEKILGPPDTV
;
A
#
# COMPACT_ATOMS: atom_id res chain seq x y z
N SER A 1 -12.24 13.76 26.27
CA SER A 1 -11.05 13.86 25.40
C SER A 1 -10.03 12.74 25.61
N GLY A 2 -9.79 12.24 26.84
CA GLY A 2 -8.80 11.17 27.09
C GLY A 2 -9.09 9.85 26.39
N GLU A 3 -10.36 9.42 26.37
CA GLU A 3 -10.76 8.17 25.69
C GLU A 3 -10.47 8.21 24.18
N LEU A 4 -10.80 9.30 23.48
CA LEU A 4 -10.50 9.45 22.05
C LEU A 4 -8.99 9.31 21.75
N LEU A 5 -8.15 9.95 22.57
CA LEU A 5 -6.70 9.86 22.42
C LEU A 5 -6.18 8.43 22.65
N GLN A 6 -6.81 7.70 23.58
CA GLN A 6 -6.50 6.30 23.84
C GLN A 6 -6.88 5.40 22.65
N TRP A 7 -8.05 5.61 22.06
CA TRP A 7 -8.44 4.89 20.84
C TRP A 7 -7.53 5.22 19.66
N GLN A 8 -7.13 6.48 19.50
CA GLN A 8 -6.19 6.89 18.46
C GLN A 8 -4.81 6.23 18.61
N SER A 9 -4.34 6.01 19.84
CA SER A 9 -3.07 5.33 20.08
C SER A 9 -3.15 3.82 19.83
N PHE A 10 -4.31 3.18 20.07
CA PHE A 10 -4.52 1.77 19.75
C PHE A 10 -4.41 1.46 18.25
N VAL A 11 -4.75 2.42 17.37
CA VAL A 11 -4.55 2.25 15.92
C VAL A 11 -3.08 1.97 15.59
N ASP A 12 -2.14 2.58 16.31
CA ASP A 12 -0.71 2.42 16.05
C ASP A 12 -0.16 1.06 16.53
N ASN A 13 -0.93 0.33 17.36
CA ASN A 13 -0.59 -1.02 17.83
C ASN A 13 -1.03 -2.15 16.87
N VAL A 14 -1.91 -1.86 15.90
CA VAL A 14 -2.30 -2.86 14.90
C VAL A 14 -1.12 -3.16 13.97
N THR A 15 -0.79 -4.43 13.83
CA THR A 15 0.34 -4.88 13.03
C THR A 15 0.05 -4.74 11.53
N ILE A 16 1.00 -4.20 10.78
CA ILE A 16 0.98 -4.24 9.32
C ILE A 16 2.29 -4.84 8.85
N HIS A 17 2.20 -5.96 8.12
CA HIS A 17 3.38 -6.63 7.60
C HIS A 17 3.99 -5.86 6.43
N SER A 18 5.29 -6.04 6.20
CA SER A 18 6.02 -5.29 5.18
C SER A 18 5.50 -5.53 3.77
N ASP A 19 5.01 -6.74 3.49
CA ASP A 19 4.38 -7.10 2.22
C ASP A 19 3.08 -6.33 1.97
N ILE A 20 2.27 -6.10 3.01
CA ILE A 20 1.08 -5.24 2.92
C ILE A 20 1.49 -3.78 2.64
N ILE A 21 2.56 -3.30 3.28
CA ILE A 21 3.11 -1.96 3.00
C ILE A 21 3.57 -1.87 1.54
N ASP A 22 4.33 -2.85 1.08
CA ASP A 22 4.84 -2.92 -0.30
C ASP A 22 3.67 -2.96 -1.31
N TYR A 23 2.61 -3.70 -0.99
CA TYR A 23 1.38 -3.73 -1.77
C TYR A 23 0.72 -2.34 -1.85
N ILE A 24 0.49 -1.67 -0.71
CA ILE A 24 -0.07 -0.31 -0.67
C ILE A 24 0.78 0.65 -1.50
N VAL A 25 2.10 0.63 -1.30
CA VAL A 25 3.04 1.50 -2.02
C VAL A 25 2.98 1.23 -3.51
N THR A 26 2.94 -0.04 -3.92
CA THR A 26 2.86 -0.42 -5.34
C THR A 26 1.57 0.08 -5.96
N CYS A 27 0.40 -0.16 -5.34
CA CYS A 27 -0.88 0.34 -5.83
C CYS A 27 -0.88 1.87 -5.97
N VAL A 28 -0.41 2.59 -4.95
CA VAL A 28 -0.31 4.07 -4.98
C VAL A 28 0.65 4.54 -6.07
N ARG A 29 1.77 3.85 -6.30
CA ARG A 29 2.71 4.20 -7.39
C ARG A 29 2.08 4.00 -8.76
N GLN A 30 1.34 2.91 -8.97
CA GLN A 30 0.65 2.65 -10.24
C GLN A 30 -0.33 3.77 -10.61
N THR A 31 -0.91 4.46 -9.62
CA THR A 31 -1.78 5.63 -9.90
C THR A 31 -1.10 6.77 -10.65
N ARG A 32 0.24 6.82 -10.70
CA ARG A 32 0.99 7.91 -11.36
C ARG A 32 1.49 7.58 -12.77
N PHE A 33 1.38 6.32 -13.20
CA PHE A 33 1.96 5.86 -14.47
C PHE A 33 0.91 5.65 -15.56
N HIS A 34 -0.37 5.85 -15.25
CA HIS A 34 -1.44 5.62 -16.21
C HIS A 34 -1.60 6.80 -17.18
N PRO A 35 -1.74 6.54 -18.49
CA PRO A 35 -1.79 7.59 -19.52
C PRO A 35 -2.97 8.55 -19.34
N ASP A 36 -4.10 8.10 -18.79
CA ASP A 36 -5.29 8.94 -18.57
C ASP A 36 -5.26 9.71 -17.24
N VAL A 37 -4.20 9.59 -16.45
CA VAL A 37 -4.07 10.29 -15.17
C VAL A 37 -3.19 11.53 -15.34
N HIS A 38 -3.77 12.70 -15.06
CA HIS A 38 -3.05 13.97 -14.99
C HIS A 38 -2.20 14.04 -13.71
N THR A 39 -2.82 13.73 -12.57
CA THR A 39 -2.17 13.76 -11.26
C THR A 39 -2.54 12.52 -10.47
N GLY A 40 -1.59 11.60 -10.30
CA GLY A 40 -1.78 10.41 -9.47
C GLY A 40 -1.65 10.69 -7.97
N ALA A 41 -1.99 9.70 -7.15
CA ALA A 41 -2.03 9.84 -5.71
C ALA A 41 -0.63 10.05 -5.12
N SER A 42 -0.45 10.97 -4.15
CA SER A 42 0.86 11.29 -3.54
C SER A 42 1.36 10.21 -2.55
N PRO A 43 2.64 10.21 -2.11
CA PRO A 43 3.13 9.26 -1.10
C PRO A 43 2.36 9.34 0.22
N ARG A 44 1.82 10.52 0.54
CA ARG A 44 0.95 10.73 1.72
C ARG A 44 -0.34 9.89 1.65
N THR A 45 -0.79 9.52 0.45
CA THR A 45 -1.94 8.61 0.29
C THR A 45 -1.63 7.23 0.85
N GLY A 46 -0.40 6.72 0.66
CA GLY A 46 0.02 5.44 1.23
C GLY A 46 0.00 5.45 2.77
N VAL A 47 0.49 6.53 3.39
CA VAL A 47 0.46 6.72 4.86
C VAL A 47 -0.98 6.76 5.39
N LYS A 48 -1.88 7.45 4.67
CA LYS A 48 -3.30 7.52 5.06
C LYS A 48 -3.99 6.17 4.89
N LEU A 49 -3.73 5.45 3.81
CA LEU A 49 -4.24 4.10 3.57
C LEU A 49 -3.78 3.14 4.68
N SER A 50 -2.50 3.14 5.05
CA SER A 50 -1.99 2.25 6.09
C SER A 50 -2.62 2.55 7.45
N ARG A 51 -2.81 3.83 7.80
CA ARG A 51 -3.44 4.22 9.07
C ARG A 51 -4.94 3.87 9.08
N LEU A 52 -5.64 4.09 7.96
CA LEU A 52 -7.06 3.73 7.84
C LEU A 52 -7.26 2.21 7.89
N ALA A 53 -6.40 1.43 7.24
CA ALA A 53 -6.45 -0.03 7.29
C ALA A 53 -6.29 -0.55 8.72
N ARG A 54 -5.33 0.01 9.46
CA ARG A 54 -5.16 -0.30 10.90
C ARG A 54 -6.37 0.07 11.73
N ALA A 55 -6.96 1.24 11.49
CA ALA A 55 -8.14 1.68 12.22
C ALA A 55 -9.35 0.77 11.94
N LEU A 56 -9.54 0.36 10.68
CA LEU A 56 -10.62 -0.55 10.31
C LEU A 56 -10.42 -1.94 10.92
N SER A 57 -9.20 -2.49 10.87
CA SER A 57 -8.85 -3.74 11.56
C SER A 57 -9.12 -3.64 13.07
N LEU A 58 -8.69 -2.56 13.73
CA LEU A 58 -8.93 -2.34 15.16
C LEU A 58 -10.42 -2.36 15.51
N ILE A 59 -11.25 -1.65 14.74
CA ILE A 59 -12.70 -1.57 14.96
C ILE A 59 -13.36 -2.95 14.77
N ARG A 60 -12.81 -3.80 13.90
CA ARG A 60 -13.26 -5.18 13.68
C ARG A 60 -12.77 -6.17 14.74
N GLY A 61 -11.89 -5.74 15.65
CA GLY A 61 -11.26 -6.62 16.63
C GLY A 61 -10.04 -7.38 16.11
N ASP A 62 -9.55 -7.04 14.92
CA ASP A 62 -8.35 -7.61 14.34
C ASP A 62 -7.08 -6.89 14.84
N ASN A 63 -6.05 -7.68 15.13
CA ASN A 63 -4.75 -7.16 15.58
C ASN A 63 -3.75 -6.95 14.43
N PHE A 64 -4.16 -7.25 13.19
CA PHE A 64 -3.33 -7.09 12.00
C PHE A 64 -4.15 -6.66 10.77
N VAL A 65 -3.47 -6.09 9.79
CA VAL A 65 -4.06 -5.67 8.51
C VAL A 65 -3.91 -6.77 7.47
N THR A 66 -5.01 -7.05 6.76
CA THR A 66 -5.02 -7.94 5.58
C THR A 66 -5.05 -7.12 4.29
N ILE A 67 -4.73 -7.78 3.16
CA ILE A 67 -4.84 -7.16 1.83
C ILE A 67 -6.29 -6.84 1.50
N ASP A 68 -7.24 -7.67 1.94
CA ASP A 68 -8.66 -7.43 1.70
C ASP A 68 -9.15 -6.16 2.39
N THR A 69 -8.71 -5.90 3.63
CA THR A 69 -8.95 -4.63 4.33
C THR A 69 -8.40 -3.44 3.53
N VAL A 70 -7.21 -3.57 2.93
CA VAL A 70 -6.62 -2.52 2.08
C VAL A 70 -7.44 -2.31 0.80
N LYS A 71 -7.84 -3.39 0.12
CA LYS A 71 -8.64 -3.34 -1.12
C LYS A 71 -10.01 -2.69 -0.89
N GLU A 72 -10.65 -3.03 0.23
CA GLU A 72 -11.94 -2.47 0.63
C GLU A 72 -11.92 -0.93 0.73
N ILE A 73 -10.89 -0.38 1.38
CA ILE A 73 -10.78 1.06 1.63
C ILE A 73 -10.07 1.82 0.49
N PHE A 74 -9.54 1.12 -0.51
CA PHE A 74 -8.69 1.72 -1.52
C PHE A 74 -9.43 2.79 -2.32
N PHE A 75 -10.63 2.47 -2.82
CA PHE A 75 -11.45 3.39 -3.60
C PHE A 75 -11.83 4.64 -2.81
N SER A 76 -12.38 4.47 -1.61
CA SER A 76 -12.82 5.60 -0.77
C SER A 76 -11.66 6.52 -0.39
N THR A 77 -10.43 6.00 -0.30
CA THR A 77 -9.25 6.79 0.07
C THR A 77 -8.58 7.48 -1.12
N VAL A 78 -8.61 6.84 -2.30
CA VAL A 78 -7.78 7.21 -3.45
C VAL A 78 -8.55 7.96 -4.54
N THR A 79 -9.84 7.67 -4.76
CA THR A 79 -10.62 8.25 -5.87
C THR A 79 -10.55 9.78 -5.91
N HIS A 80 -10.76 10.45 -4.77
CA HIS A 80 -10.71 11.91 -4.67
C HIS A 80 -9.29 12.50 -4.65
N ARG A 81 -8.26 11.67 -4.80
CA ARG A 81 -6.84 12.06 -4.78
C ARG A 81 -6.17 11.93 -6.13
N ILE A 82 -6.94 11.58 -7.16
CA ILE A 82 -6.49 11.44 -8.54
C ILE A 82 -7.23 12.46 -9.39
N ILE A 83 -6.49 13.08 -10.30
CA ILE A 83 -7.05 13.95 -11.33
C ILE A 83 -6.82 13.25 -12.66
N MET A 84 -7.90 12.99 -13.39
CA MET A 84 -7.86 12.42 -14.74
C MET A 84 -7.53 13.51 -15.76
N ASN A 85 -6.94 13.14 -16.89
CA ASN A 85 -6.72 14.05 -18.02
C ASN A 85 -8.04 14.49 -18.66
N ASP A 86 -9.00 13.56 -18.76
CA ASP A 86 -10.36 13.84 -19.18
C ASP A 86 -11.29 13.78 -17.94
N PRO A 87 -11.94 14.90 -17.56
CA PRO A 87 -12.84 14.95 -16.41
C PRO A 87 -14.14 14.15 -16.58
N SER A 88 -14.46 13.68 -17.80
CA SER A 88 -15.58 12.78 -18.05
C SER A 88 -15.29 11.32 -17.71
N LEU A 89 -14.00 10.95 -17.55
CA LEU A 89 -13.59 9.59 -17.18
C LEU A 89 -13.72 9.35 -15.67
N GLU A 90 -14.28 8.21 -15.29
CA GLU A 90 -14.34 7.79 -13.90
C GLU A 90 -13.03 7.14 -13.44
N ALA A 91 -12.41 7.68 -12.39
CA ALA A 91 -11.20 7.11 -11.80
C ALA A 91 -11.41 5.70 -11.21
N ARG A 92 -12.66 5.29 -10.95
CA ARG A 92 -12.97 4.00 -10.31
C ARG A 92 -12.53 2.80 -11.14
N GLY A 93 -12.85 2.78 -12.44
CA GLY A 93 -12.50 1.65 -13.32
C GLY A 93 -10.99 1.44 -13.40
N PHE A 94 -10.24 2.54 -13.49
CA PHE A 94 -8.78 2.55 -13.43
C PHE A 94 -8.23 2.00 -12.10
N LEU A 95 -8.82 2.41 -10.97
CA LEU A 95 -8.40 1.90 -9.66
C LEU A 95 -8.69 0.39 -9.50
N GLU A 96 -9.78 -0.11 -10.09
CA GLU A 96 -10.08 -1.55 -10.13
C GLU A 96 -9.06 -2.32 -10.97
N GLU A 97 -8.60 -1.74 -12.07
CA GLU A 97 -7.51 -2.30 -12.87
C GLU A 97 -6.21 -2.38 -12.07
N ILE A 98 -5.84 -1.33 -11.35
CA ILE A 98 -4.65 -1.35 -10.46
C ILE A 98 -4.75 -2.50 -9.46
N LEU A 99 -5.88 -2.64 -8.76
CA LEU A 99 -6.05 -3.69 -7.74
C LEU A 99 -6.01 -5.11 -8.33
N ARG A 100 -6.34 -5.27 -9.62
CA ARG A 100 -6.23 -6.54 -10.34
C ARG A 100 -4.80 -6.80 -10.83
N ALA A 101 -4.11 -5.76 -11.30
CA ALA A 101 -2.78 -5.87 -11.90
C ALA A 101 -1.66 -6.01 -10.86
N VAL A 102 -1.81 -5.41 -9.68
CA VAL A 102 -0.77 -5.48 -8.63
C VAL A 102 -0.81 -6.85 -7.95
N PRO A 103 0.26 -7.65 -8.06
CA PRO A 103 0.27 -9.00 -7.49
C PRO A 103 0.30 -8.94 -5.96
N VAL A 104 -0.42 -9.87 -5.35
CA VAL A 104 -0.57 -10.03 -3.90
C VAL A 104 0.58 -10.89 -3.35
N GLU A 105 1.80 -10.79 -3.89
CA GLU A 105 2.88 -11.71 -3.50
C GLU A 105 3.14 -11.68 -1.99
N LEU A 106 2.70 -12.76 -1.31
CA LEU A 106 3.10 -13.10 0.04
C LEU A 106 4.62 -13.27 0.01
N ARG A 107 5.34 -12.55 0.85
CA ARG A 107 6.81 -12.62 0.89
C ARG A 107 7.27 -14.00 1.34
N GLY A 108 7.36 -14.94 0.39
CA GLY A 108 7.86 -16.31 0.55
C GLY A 108 9.14 -16.59 -0.25
N LYS A 109 9.61 -15.67 -1.10
CA LYS A 109 10.94 -15.80 -1.72
C LYS A 109 12.00 -15.28 -0.76
N LYS A 110 12.65 -16.22 -0.05
CA LYS A 110 13.94 -16.01 0.61
C LYS A 110 14.84 -15.22 -0.35
N ARG A 111 15.38 -14.07 0.08
CA ARG A 111 16.63 -13.58 -0.49
C ARG A 111 17.67 -14.68 -0.24
N THR A 112 17.90 -15.56 -1.20
CA THR A 112 19.02 -16.48 -1.17
C THR A 112 20.29 -15.64 -1.18
N ARG A 113 20.95 -15.58 -0.03
CA ARG A 113 22.32 -15.11 0.16
C ARG A 113 23.23 -15.99 -0.71
N LYS A 114 23.45 -15.60 -1.96
CA LYS A 114 24.48 -16.17 -2.84
C LYS A 114 25.19 -15.05 -3.60
N GLU A 115 25.82 -14.15 -2.86
CA GLU A 115 27.00 -13.43 -3.32
C GLU A 115 28.03 -13.49 -2.19
N LYS A 116 28.69 -14.63 -2.11
CA LYS A 116 30.01 -14.76 -1.51
C LYS A 116 30.90 -15.32 -2.63
N ILE A 117 32.10 -14.76 -2.75
CA ILE A 117 33.25 -15.17 -3.57
C ILE A 117 33.36 -14.42 -4.91
N LEU A 118 34.07 -13.28 -4.87
CA LEU A 118 35.28 -13.11 -5.69
C LEU A 118 36.19 -12.09 -4.99
N GLY A 119 37.09 -12.57 -4.13
CA GLY A 119 38.29 -11.82 -3.78
C GLY A 119 39.25 -11.88 -4.98
N PRO A 120 40.10 -10.86 -5.18
CA PRO A 120 41.02 -10.84 -6.31
C PRO A 120 41.99 -12.04 -6.24
N PRO A 121 42.42 -12.59 -7.39
CA PRO A 121 43.38 -13.68 -7.39
C PRO A 121 44.71 -13.19 -6.82
N ASP A 122 45.26 -13.96 -5.88
CA ASP A 122 46.61 -13.77 -5.36
C ASP A 122 47.60 -13.82 -6.53
N THR A 123 48.25 -12.68 -6.81
CA THR A 123 49.37 -12.61 -7.75
C THR A 123 50.60 -13.14 -7.02
N VAL A 124 51.14 -14.26 -7.49
CA VAL A 124 52.53 -14.69 -7.23
C VAL A 124 53.44 -14.02 -8.25
#